data_AF-A0A7G8C0L8-F1
#
_entry.id   AF-A0A7G8C0L8-F1
#
_cell.length_a   1.000
_cell.length_b   1.000
_cell.length_c   1.000
_cell.angle_alpha   90.00
_cell.angle_beta   90.00
_cell.angle_gamma   90.00
#
_symmetry.space_group_name_H-M   'P 1'
#
loop_
_entity.id
_entity.type
_entity.pdbx_description
1 polymer ?
#
loop_
_entity_poly.entity_id
_entity_poly.type
_entity_poly.pdbx_seq_one_letter_code
_entity_poly.pdbx_strand_id
1 'polypeptide(L)'
;MRAYFAPVNRATGTPTLFDAAQNGRFALDVPPAPWIDLGWCENFRRSNNGAKNGIVALRTGAPSFTATQVRTEFEAAVQIEFTCWGKLQMALTCGSQQMNLLASNGSAPVAVPVQPGSTASSLLIGAAAPQFSVGDLVVVDLDYTGQTGYLGSGISGAYLLNSAEVNGDVNYIRRISLNVGRIASIQNGTLALESSLLAGDPVAGMQVSRLAGFVDREGSSFFQEWSALFVHEGEQGDRVIYHYPRLQTMQSAAETMETIAAPLERIKLAGAFRALPVIDSSDGERALCFRSYLPA
;
A
#
# COMPACT_ATOMS: atom_id res chain seq x y z
N MET A 1 15.86 -3.50 6.69
CA MET A 1 14.97 -4.44 5.96
C MET A 1 14.20 -3.65 4.92
N ARG A 2 13.96 -4.19 3.73
CA ARG A 2 13.19 -3.48 2.68
C ARG A 2 11.77 -4.03 2.59
N ALA A 3 10.78 -3.15 2.48
CA ALA A 3 9.37 -3.53 2.48
C ALA A 3 8.75 -3.33 1.10
N TYR A 4 7.99 -4.33 0.66
CA TYR A 4 7.23 -4.27 -0.59
C TYR A 4 5.79 -4.63 -0.33
N PHE A 5 4.86 -3.88 -0.90
CA PHE A 5 3.43 -4.09 -0.69
C PHE A 5 2.73 -4.24 -2.03
N ALA A 6 1.76 -5.14 -2.09
CA ALA A 6 0.93 -5.37 -3.26
C ALA A 6 -0.55 -5.39 -2.86
N PRO A 7 -1.45 -4.87 -3.71
CA PRO A 7 -2.85 -4.82 -3.37
C PRO A 7 -3.44 -6.22 -3.20
N VAL A 8 -4.33 -6.37 -2.22
CA VAL A 8 -5.27 -7.51 -2.16
C VAL A 8 -6.47 -7.14 -3.03
N ASN A 9 -6.90 -8.04 -3.90
CA ASN A 9 -8.15 -7.83 -4.65
C ASN A 9 -9.32 -7.84 -3.67
N ARG A 10 -9.94 -6.69 -3.45
CA ARG A 10 -11.03 -6.53 -2.46
C ARG A 10 -12.37 -7.09 -2.90
N ALA A 11 -12.59 -7.26 -4.19
CA ALA A 11 -13.80 -7.90 -4.69
C ALA A 11 -13.78 -9.41 -4.41
N THR A 12 -12.61 -10.04 -4.49
CA THR A 12 -12.45 -11.50 -4.32
C THR A 12 -11.76 -11.92 -3.02
N GLY A 13 -11.21 -10.96 -2.27
CA GLY A 13 -10.36 -11.23 -1.10
C GLY A 13 -9.03 -11.91 -1.45
N THR A 14 -8.63 -11.90 -2.72
CA THR A 14 -7.48 -12.68 -3.20
C THR A 14 -6.18 -11.89 -2.98
N PRO A 15 -5.21 -12.44 -2.22
CA PRO A 15 -3.91 -11.81 -2.02
C PRO A 15 -3.02 -11.92 -3.26
N THR A 16 -2.00 -11.06 -3.33
CA THR A 16 -0.90 -11.23 -4.29
C THR A 16 0.02 -12.36 -3.80
N LEU A 17 0.14 -13.39 -4.62
CA LEU A 17 1.01 -14.53 -4.36
C LEU A 17 2.48 -14.19 -4.62
N PHE A 18 3.37 -14.83 -3.87
CA PHE A 18 4.81 -14.71 -4.06
C PHE A 18 5.45 -16.09 -4.00
N ASP A 19 6.11 -16.47 -5.10
CA ASP A 19 6.96 -17.65 -5.12
C ASP A 19 8.42 -17.22 -4.91
N ALA A 20 8.96 -17.54 -3.74
CA ALA A 20 10.35 -17.23 -3.40
C ALA A 20 11.37 -18.01 -4.24
N ALA A 21 11.01 -19.18 -4.79
CA ALA A 21 11.91 -19.96 -5.63
C ALA A 21 12.09 -19.30 -7.02
N GLN A 22 11.01 -18.75 -7.58
CA GLN A 22 11.05 -18.08 -8.89
C GLN A 22 11.49 -16.63 -8.78
N ASN A 23 10.93 -15.90 -7.83
CA ASN A 23 11.04 -14.44 -7.77
C ASN A 23 11.93 -13.95 -6.63
N GLY A 24 12.37 -14.80 -5.70
CA GLY A 24 13.07 -14.39 -4.48
C GLY A 24 14.38 -13.62 -4.67
N ARG A 25 14.98 -13.70 -5.87
CA ARG A 25 16.23 -13.02 -6.24
C ARG A 25 16.04 -11.77 -7.11
N PHE A 26 14.85 -11.16 -7.09
CA PHE A 26 14.61 -9.90 -7.79
C PHE A 26 15.57 -8.78 -7.33
N ALA A 27 15.88 -7.83 -8.21
CA ALA A 27 16.69 -6.65 -7.86
C ALA A 27 15.90 -5.76 -6.90
N LEU A 28 16.45 -5.45 -5.72
CA LEU A 28 15.67 -4.77 -4.67
C LEU A 28 15.11 -3.40 -5.08
N ASP A 29 15.80 -2.68 -5.96
CA ASP A 29 15.33 -1.39 -6.49
C ASP A 29 14.33 -1.52 -7.65
N VAL A 30 14.11 -2.74 -8.15
CA VAL A 30 13.21 -3.04 -9.27
C VAL A 30 12.36 -4.26 -8.90
N PRO A 31 11.40 -4.11 -7.98
CA PRO A 31 10.52 -5.21 -7.61
C PRO A 31 9.69 -5.67 -8.81
N PRO A 32 9.37 -6.98 -8.90
CA PRO A 32 8.49 -7.48 -9.93
C PRO A 32 7.07 -6.96 -9.70
N ALA A 33 6.34 -6.64 -10.77
CA ALA A 33 4.92 -6.30 -10.65
C ALA A 33 4.15 -7.47 -9.99
N PRO A 34 3.16 -7.20 -9.12
CA PRO A 34 2.61 -5.90 -8.74
C PRO A 34 3.19 -5.33 -7.42
N TRP A 35 4.39 -5.76 -7.03
CA TRP A 35 5.02 -5.36 -5.77
C TRP A 35 5.54 -3.92 -5.84
N ILE A 36 5.09 -3.10 -4.90
CA ILE A 36 5.45 -1.68 -4.78
C ILE A 36 6.52 -1.56 -3.71
N ASP A 37 7.68 -1.00 -4.06
CA ASP A 37 8.74 -0.71 -3.10
C ASP A 37 8.35 0.46 -2.20
N LEU A 38 8.39 0.23 -0.89
CA LEU A 38 8.17 1.26 0.13
C LEU A 38 9.47 1.76 0.76
N GLY A 39 10.60 1.25 0.27
CA GLY A 39 11.93 1.59 0.74
C GLY A 39 12.33 0.83 2.01
N TRP A 40 13.38 1.37 2.63
CA TRP A 40 13.92 0.81 3.86
C TRP A 40 13.01 1.07 5.04
N CYS A 41 12.81 0.03 5.85
CA CYS A 41 12.08 0.07 7.10
C CYS A 41 13.00 -0.31 8.25
N GLU A 42 12.75 0.33 9.38
CA GLU A 42 13.42 0.10 10.65
C GLU A 42 12.49 -0.60 11.63
N ASN A 43 13.06 -1.10 12.73
CA ASN A 43 12.31 -1.68 13.84
C ASN A 43 11.30 -2.77 13.45
N PHE A 44 11.62 -3.58 12.43
CA PHE A 44 10.79 -4.72 12.05
C PHE A 44 10.67 -5.69 13.23
N ARG A 45 9.44 -5.88 13.71
CA ARG A 45 9.10 -6.75 14.82
C ARG A 45 7.93 -7.62 14.45
N ARG A 46 7.97 -8.85 14.94
CA ARG A 46 6.88 -9.80 14.78
C ARG A 46 6.54 -10.43 16.11
N SER A 47 5.28 -10.34 16.50
CA SER A 47 4.76 -11.05 17.65
C SER A 47 3.71 -12.05 17.19
N ASN A 48 3.72 -13.23 17.80
CA ASN A 48 2.57 -14.13 17.73
C ASN A 48 1.79 -13.89 19.01
N ASN A 49 0.61 -13.29 18.88
CA ASN A 49 -0.25 -13.01 20.04
C ASN A 49 -1.07 -14.27 20.43
N GLY A 50 -1.11 -15.28 19.55
CA GLY A 50 -1.61 -16.64 19.85
C GLY A 50 -0.48 -17.68 20.03
N ALA A 51 -0.85 -18.95 20.25
CA ALA A 51 0.12 -20.05 20.21
C ALA A 51 0.81 -20.16 18.85
N LYS A 52 2.12 -20.47 18.83
CA LYS A 52 2.92 -20.62 17.60
C LYS A 52 2.33 -21.62 16.58
N ASN A 53 1.49 -22.54 17.03
CA ASN A 53 0.79 -23.56 16.23
C ASN A 53 -0.75 -23.48 16.41
N GLY A 54 -1.27 -22.39 16.99
CA GLY A 54 -2.69 -22.26 17.34
C GLY A 54 -3.17 -23.24 18.41
N ILE A 55 -2.28 -23.90 19.16
CA ILE A 55 -2.63 -24.82 20.25
C ILE A 55 -2.02 -24.32 21.57
N VAL A 56 -2.85 -24.03 22.56
CA VAL A 56 -2.40 -23.73 23.94
C VAL A 56 -2.88 -24.80 24.91
N ALA A 57 -2.16 -24.94 26.03
CA ALA A 57 -2.67 -25.63 27.19
C ALA A 57 -3.78 -24.80 27.85
N LEU A 58 -5.02 -25.31 27.88
CA LEU A 58 -6.05 -24.82 28.78
C LEU A 58 -5.66 -25.24 30.20
N ARG A 59 -5.32 -24.26 31.03
CA ARG A 59 -4.96 -24.50 32.43
C ARG A 59 -6.14 -24.21 33.34
N THR A 60 -6.41 -25.10 34.29
CA THR A 60 -7.53 -24.94 35.23
C THR A 60 -7.08 -25.22 36.67
N GLY A 61 -7.81 -24.64 37.64
CA GLY A 61 -7.55 -24.76 39.07
C GLY A 61 -6.29 -24.02 39.56
N ALA A 62 -6.08 -23.99 40.89
CA ALA A 62 -4.82 -23.58 41.50
C ALA A 62 -4.00 -24.85 41.82
N PRO A 63 -2.69 -24.92 41.51
CA PRO A 63 -1.79 -23.88 41.02
C PRO A 63 -1.63 -23.88 39.48
N SER A 64 -2.72 -24.00 38.71
CA SER A 64 -2.77 -23.97 37.25
C SER A 64 -2.20 -25.24 36.57
N PHE A 65 -2.90 -26.37 36.72
CA PHE A 65 -2.60 -27.61 35.99
C PHE A 65 -3.09 -27.52 34.55
N THR A 66 -2.33 -28.09 33.60
CA THR A 66 -2.78 -28.26 32.21
C THR A 66 -3.88 -29.30 32.15
N ALA A 67 -5.11 -28.89 31.84
CA ALA A 67 -6.27 -29.77 31.76
C ALA A 67 -6.42 -30.41 30.37
N THR A 68 -6.24 -29.62 29.31
CA THR A 68 -6.32 -30.09 27.93
C THR A 68 -5.58 -29.14 26.99
N GLN A 69 -5.42 -29.52 25.72
CA GLN A 69 -4.99 -28.63 24.66
C GLN A 69 -6.22 -28.07 23.93
N VAL A 70 -6.27 -26.75 23.75
CA VAL A 70 -7.32 -26.08 23.00
C VAL A 70 -6.74 -25.34 21.81
N ARG A 71 -7.53 -25.25 20.74
CA ARG A 71 -7.20 -24.39 19.61
C ARG A 71 -7.49 -22.93 20.00
N THR A 72 -6.51 -22.05 19.83
CA THR A 72 -6.67 -20.61 20.03
C THR A 72 -6.73 -19.87 18.70
N GLU A 73 -7.03 -18.58 18.78
CA GLU A 73 -6.92 -17.68 17.64
C GLU A 73 -5.52 -17.77 17.02
N PHE A 74 -5.49 -17.83 15.69
CA PHE A 74 -4.29 -17.90 14.87
C PHE A 74 -3.95 -16.46 14.45
N GLU A 75 -3.28 -15.74 15.36
CA GLU A 75 -2.97 -14.32 15.20
C GLU A 75 -1.46 -14.06 15.26
N ALA A 76 -0.98 -13.26 14.31
CA ALA A 76 0.33 -12.65 14.35
C ALA A 76 0.20 -11.15 14.08
N ALA A 77 1.04 -10.36 14.74
CA ALA A 77 1.20 -8.95 14.48
C ALA A 77 2.59 -8.67 13.89
N VAL A 78 2.64 -7.70 12.98
CA VAL A 78 3.86 -7.19 12.34
C VAL A 78 3.93 -5.71 12.59
N GLN A 79 5.08 -5.23 13.05
CA GLN A 79 5.33 -3.81 13.30
C GLN A 79 6.58 -3.38 12.54
N ILE A 80 6.54 -2.18 11.96
CA ILE A 80 7.63 -1.56 11.21
C ILE A 80 7.59 -0.05 11.35
N GLU A 81 8.71 0.61 11.10
CA GLU A 81 8.79 2.06 10.95
C GLU A 81 9.30 2.42 9.56
N PHE A 82 8.50 3.20 8.82
CA PHE A 82 8.93 3.74 7.52
C PHE A 82 9.84 4.96 7.72
N THR A 83 10.93 5.00 6.97
CA THR A 83 11.90 6.10 7.01
C THR A 83 11.55 7.27 6.09
N CYS A 84 10.55 7.09 5.22
CA CYS A 84 10.12 8.08 4.24
C CYS A 84 8.60 8.28 4.30
N TRP A 85 8.19 9.49 3.94
CA TRP A 85 6.79 9.85 3.78
C TRP A 85 6.38 9.68 2.32
N GLY A 86 5.36 8.88 2.10
CA GLY A 86 4.73 8.71 0.81
C GLY A 86 3.27 8.32 1.00
N LYS A 87 2.46 8.47 -0.04
CA LYS A 87 1.02 8.23 0.05
C LYS A 87 0.69 6.83 0.57
N LEU A 88 1.40 5.83 0.07
CA LEU A 88 1.17 4.43 0.46
C LEU A 88 1.67 4.16 1.88
N GLN A 89 2.82 4.72 2.28
CA GLN A 89 3.30 4.64 3.66
C GLN A 89 2.26 5.21 4.63
N MET A 90 1.71 6.40 4.35
CA MET A 90 0.63 6.99 5.15
C MET A 90 -0.63 6.12 5.17
N ALA A 91 -1.03 5.57 4.02
CA ALA A 91 -2.21 4.70 3.93
C ALA A 91 -2.04 3.42 4.77
N LEU A 92 -0.82 2.91 4.86
CA LEU A 92 -0.49 1.71 5.61
C LEU A 92 -0.40 1.94 7.11
N THR A 93 0.13 3.08 7.55
CA THR A 93 0.36 3.36 8.97
C THR A 93 -0.85 3.95 9.69
N CYS A 94 -1.71 4.67 8.99
CA CYS A 94 -2.77 5.43 9.65
C CYS A 94 -4.11 4.69 9.76
N GLY A 95 -4.28 3.58 9.03
CA GLY A 95 -5.52 2.80 9.04
C GLY A 95 -6.74 3.60 8.58
N SER A 96 -6.51 4.63 7.76
CA SER A 96 -7.45 5.69 7.43
C SER A 96 -7.57 5.86 5.91
N GLN A 97 -8.57 6.64 5.49
CA GLN A 97 -8.69 7.02 4.09
C GLN A 97 -7.73 8.16 3.77
N GLN A 98 -6.65 7.86 3.05
CA GLN A 98 -5.73 8.87 2.52
C GLN A 98 -6.31 9.51 1.26
N MET A 99 -6.33 10.84 1.23
CA MET A 99 -6.84 11.59 0.09
C MET A 99 -5.74 12.46 -0.55
N ASN A 100 -5.81 12.57 -1.86
CA ASN A 100 -5.05 13.51 -2.66
C ASN A 100 -5.65 14.91 -2.49
N LEU A 101 -4.80 15.86 -2.11
CA LEU A 101 -5.11 17.28 -2.22
C LEU A 101 -4.86 17.68 -3.66
N LEU A 102 -5.94 17.83 -4.45
CA LEU A 102 -5.83 18.27 -5.84
C LEU A 102 -5.43 19.74 -5.88
N ALA A 103 -4.41 20.07 -6.68
CA ALA A 103 -3.94 21.43 -6.82
C ALA A 103 -5.01 22.31 -7.48
N SER A 104 -5.25 23.48 -6.90
CA SER A 104 -6.09 24.53 -7.46
C SER A 104 -5.29 25.83 -7.59
N ASN A 105 -5.51 26.57 -8.67
CA ASN A 105 -4.94 27.92 -8.83
C ASN A 105 -5.96 28.98 -8.37
N GLY A 106 -6.65 28.75 -7.25
CA GLY A 106 -7.74 29.61 -6.75
C GLY A 106 -9.13 29.35 -7.36
N SER A 107 -9.27 28.28 -8.17
CA SER A 107 -10.52 27.79 -8.77
C SER A 107 -10.71 26.30 -8.50
N ALA A 108 -11.82 25.69 -8.96
CA ALA A 108 -11.99 24.24 -8.84
C ALA A 108 -10.82 23.50 -9.53
N PRO A 109 -10.30 22.39 -8.95
CA PRO A 109 -9.24 21.61 -9.58
C PRO A 109 -9.64 21.21 -11.01
N VAL A 110 -8.76 21.49 -11.97
CA VAL A 110 -8.99 21.16 -13.39
C VAL A 110 -8.27 19.86 -13.71
N ALA A 111 -9.03 18.89 -14.20
CA ALA A 111 -8.50 17.62 -14.70
C ALA A 111 -8.31 17.70 -16.22
N VAL A 112 -7.17 17.20 -16.70
CA VAL A 112 -6.77 17.24 -18.11
C VAL A 112 -6.97 15.85 -18.72
N PRO A 113 -7.71 15.70 -19.82
CA PRO A 113 -7.86 14.41 -20.48
C PRO A 113 -6.53 13.79 -20.90
N VAL A 114 -6.34 12.52 -20.57
CA VAL A 114 -5.22 11.72 -21.05
C VAL A 114 -5.54 11.22 -22.45
N GLN A 115 -4.64 11.45 -23.40
CA GLN A 115 -4.84 11.11 -24.81
C GLN A 115 -4.56 9.63 -25.09
N PRO A 116 -5.18 9.06 -26.15
CA PRO A 116 -4.88 7.71 -26.61
C PRO A 116 -3.39 7.50 -26.90
N GLY A 117 -2.88 6.31 -26.61
CA GLY A 117 -1.44 5.98 -26.72
C GLY A 117 -0.64 6.24 -25.45
N SER A 118 -1.28 6.73 -24.39
CA SER A 118 -0.65 6.84 -23.08
C SER A 118 -0.38 5.45 -22.49
N THR A 119 0.73 5.33 -21.77
CA THR A 119 1.13 4.12 -21.05
C THR A 119 1.26 4.42 -19.57
N ALA A 120 1.50 3.38 -18.77
CA ALA A 120 1.69 3.50 -17.33
C ALA A 120 2.84 4.46 -16.96
N SER A 121 3.82 4.68 -17.84
CA SER A 121 4.98 5.55 -17.57
C SER A 121 5.01 6.82 -18.44
N SER A 122 4.03 7.03 -19.32
CA SER A 122 4.02 8.14 -20.28
C SER A 122 2.59 8.62 -20.55
N LEU A 123 2.26 9.82 -20.08
CA LEU A 123 0.93 10.41 -20.21
C LEU A 123 0.93 11.47 -21.30
N LEU A 124 0.22 11.22 -22.41
CA LEU A 124 0.02 12.20 -23.47
C LEU A 124 -1.10 13.17 -23.08
N ILE A 125 -0.77 14.46 -23.01
CA ILE A 125 -1.70 15.54 -22.62
C ILE A 125 -1.69 16.72 -23.61
N GLY A 126 -0.84 16.65 -24.65
CA GLY A 126 -0.79 17.60 -25.74
C GLY A 126 -0.55 19.04 -25.26
N ALA A 127 -1.40 19.97 -25.72
CA ALA A 127 -1.29 21.40 -25.46
C ALA A 127 -1.46 21.78 -23.98
N ALA A 128 -1.90 20.86 -23.12
CA ALA A 128 -2.04 21.10 -21.68
C ALA A 128 -0.72 20.94 -20.90
N ALA A 129 0.37 20.49 -21.54
CA ALA A 129 1.68 20.32 -20.89
C ALA A 129 2.20 21.54 -20.10
N PRO A 130 1.99 22.80 -20.53
CA PRO A 130 2.40 23.97 -19.74
C PRO A 130 1.71 24.10 -18.37
N GLN A 131 0.67 23.32 -18.07
CA GLN A 131 0.02 23.30 -16.75
C GLN A 131 0.79 22.48 -15.71
N PHE A 132 1.83 21.76 -16.13
CA PHE A 132 2.61 20.85 -15.30
C PHE A 132 4.09 21.26 -15.28
N SER A 133 4.79 20.84 -14.23
CA SER A 133 6.22 21.02 -14.07
C SER A 133 6.90 19.70 -13.72
N VAL A 134 8.17 19.56 -14.10
CA VAL A 134 8.99 18.42 -13.66
C VAL A 134 9.03 18.39 -12.13
N GLY A 135 8.85 17.21 -11.55
CA GLY A 135 8.76 16.99 -10.11
C GLY A 135 7.34 17.10 -9.54
N ASP A 136 6.35 17.60 -10.30
CA ASP A 136 4.96 17.60 -9.86
C ASP A 136 4.47 16.16 -9.61
N LEU A 137 3.68 16.00 -8.55
CA LEU A 137 2.88 14.81 -8.34
C LEU A 137 1.56 14.94 -9.09
N VAL A 138 1.15 13.87 -9.77
CA VAL A 138 -0.09 13.80 -10.53
C VAL A 138 -0.87 12.54 -10.21
N VAL A 139 -2.19 12.64 -10.20
CA VAL A 139 -3.10 11.49 -10.11
C VAL A 139 -3.82 11.29 -11.44
N VAL A 140 -3.95 10.04 -11.89
CA VAL A 140 -4.65 9.69 -13.12
C VAL A 140 -5.82 8.79 -12.80
N ASP A 141 -7.05 9.28 -12.99
CA ASP A 141 -8.24 8.47 -12.81
C ASP A 141 -9.46 9.05 -13.54
N LEU A 142 -10.54 8.27 -13.56
CA LEU A 142 -11.83 8.64 -14.13
C LEU A 142 -12.55 9.69 -13.28
N ASP A 143 -13.47 10.42 -13.92
CA ASP A 143 -14.47 11.21 -13.19
C ASP A 143 -15.40 10.28 -12.41
N TYR A 144 -15.81 10.73 -11.22
CA TYR A 144 -16.87 10.08 -10.48
C TYR A 144 -18.22 10.32 -11.16
N THR A 145 -18.98 9.26 -11.43
CA THR A 145 -20.27 9.32 -12.14
C THR A 145 -21.40 8.66 -11.33
N GLY A 146 -21.27 8.56 -10.01
CA GLY A 146 -22.30 8.00 -9.13
C GLY A 146 -22.12 6.51 -8.79
N GLN A 147 -20.95 5.94 -9.02
CA GLN A 147 -20.66 4.54 -8.66
C GLN A 147 -20.73 4.31 -7.14
N THR A 148 -21.07 3.10 -6.71
CA THR A 148 -20.97 2.66 -5.29
C THR A 148 -20.08 1.42 -5.19
N GLY A 149 -19.76 1.00 -3.97
CA GLY A 149 -18.86 -0.11 -3.69
C GLY A 149 -17.39 0.32 -3.62
N TYR A 150 -16.48 -0.58 -3.99
CA TYR A 150 -15.04 -0.28 -3.99
C TYR A 150 -14.68 0.64 -5.17
N LEU A 151 -14.05 1.78 -4.88
CA LEU A 151 -13.72 2.80 -5.87
C LEU A 151 -12.20 3.04 -5.96
N GLY A 152 -11.71 3.40 -7.15
CA GLY A 152 -10.30 3.63 -7.46
C GLY A 152 -9.78 2.68 -8.54
N SER A 153 -8.99 3.20 -9.48
CA SER A 153 -8.40 2.39 -10.56
C SER A 153 -7.14 1.65 -10.08
N GLY A 154 -7.03 0.37 -10.44
CA GLY A 154 -5.94 -0.53 -10.02
C GLY A 154 -6.07 -0.97 -8.56
N ILE A 155 -6.08 0.00 -7.65
CA ILE A 155 -6.21 -0.23 -6.22
C ILE A 155 -7.39 0.59 -5.67
N SER A 156 -8.27 -0.08 -4.93
CA SER A 156 -9.41 0.58 -4.28
C SER A 156 -8.93 1.51 -3.16
N GLY A 157 -9.26 2.80 -3.25
CA GLY A 157 -8.94 3.81 -2.23
C GLY A 157 -10.09 4.12 -1.27
N ALA A 158 -11.30 3.61 -1.55
CA ALA A 158 -12.48 3.80 -0.72
C ALA A 158 -13.50 2.67 -0.94
N TYR A 159 -14.42 2.55 0.01
CA TYR A 159 -15.70 1.85 -0.17
C TYR A 159 -16.84 2.82 0.08
N LEU A 160 -17.75 2.95 -0.88
CA LEU A 160 -18.85 3.90 -0.85
C LEU A 160 -20.19 3.16 -0.76
N LEU A 161 -20.96 3.38 0.31
CA LEU A 161 -22.27 2.75 0.47
C LEU A 161 -23.34 3.47 -0.34
N ASN A 162 -23.29 4.80 -0.36
CA ASN A 162 -24.24 5.66 -1.06
C ASN A 162 -23.51 6.78 -1.82
N SER A 163 -23.90 7.02 -3.08
CA SER A 163 -23.35 8.11 -3.90
C SER A 163 -23.59 9.50 -3.32
N ALA A 164 -24.59 9.67 -2.45
CA ALA A 164 -24.83 10.91 -1.74
C ALA A 164 -23.71 11.29 -0.74
N GLU A 165 -22.93 10.32 -0.24
CA GLU A 165 -21.88 10.57 0.76
C GLU A 165 -20.72 11.43 0.22
N VAL A 166 -20.60 11.53 -1.11
CA VAL A 166 -19.54 12.32 -1.77
C VAL A 166 -20.09 13.58 -2.44
N ASN A 167 -21.37 13.88 -2.23
CA ASN A 167 -22.04 15.10 -2.70
C ASN A 167 -21.83 15.40 -4.20
N GLY A 168 -21.79 14.35 -5.03
CA GLY A 168 -21.57 14.50 -6.48
C GLY A 168 -20.21 15.07 -6.88
N ASP A 169 -19.19 14.99 -6.01
CA ASP A 169 -17.84 15.45 -6.35
C ASP A 169 -17.26 14.63 -7.52
N VAL A 170 -17.23 15.25 -8.69
CA VAL A 170 -16.69 14.66 -9.93
C VAL A 170 -15.24 14.21 -9.79
N ASN A 171 -14.47 14.83 -8.87
CA ASN A 171 -13.08 14.49 -8.61
C ASN A 171 -12.90 13.42 -7.53
N TYR A 172 -13.98 12.87 -6.97
CA TYR A 172 -13.90 11.99 -5.80
C TYR A 172 -12.95 10.80 -6.00
N ILE A 173 -13.00 10.14 -7.17
CA ILE A 173 -12.10 9.03 -7.48
C ILE A 173 -10.63 9.51 -7.51
N ARG A 174 -10.33 10.67 -8.08
CA ARG A 174 -8.97 11.24 -8.06
C ARG A 174 -8.52 11.61 -6.66
N ARG A 175 -9.41 11.99 -5.76
CA ARG A 175 -9.06 12.22 -4.36
C ARG A 175 -8.62 10.94 -3.68
N ILE A 176 -9.34 9.84 -3.88
CA ILE A 176 -9.06 8.58 -3.17
C ILE A 176 -8.05 7.68 -3.91
N SER A 177 -7.77 7.93 -5.19
CA SER A 177 -6.94 7.06 -6.03
C SER A 177 -5.48 6.99 -5.60
N LEU A 178 -4.94 5.76 -5.52
CA LEU A 178 -3.51 5.50 -5.35
C LEU A 178 -2.74 5.53 -6.67
N ASN A 179 -3.42 5.77 -7.80
CA ASN A 179 -2.81 5.84 -9.12
C ASN A 179 -2.08 7.18 -9.35
N VAL A 180 -1.03 7.39 -8.56
CA VAL A 180 -0.23 8.62 -8.49
C VAL A 180 1.13 8.38 -9.12
N GLY A 181 1.62 9.36 -9.87
CA GLY A 181 2.97 9.38 -10.44
C GLY A 181 3.66 10.70 -10.19
N ARG A 182 5.00 10.70 -10.27
CA ARG A 182 5.82 11.91 -10.25
C ARG A 182 6.39 12.17 -11.64
N ILE A 183 6.30 13.40 -12.13
CA ILE A 183 6.77 13.76 -13.47
C ILE A 183 8.30 13.82 -13.48
N ALA A 184 8.92 12.93 -14.26
CA ALA A 184 10.37 12.89 -14.47
C ALA A 184 10.82 13.87 -15.56
N SER A 185 10.04 13.99 -16.64
CA SER A 185 10.34 14.92 -17.74
C SER A 185 9.08 15.28 -18.53
N ILE A 186 9.13 16.40 -19.25
CA ILE A 186 8.05 16.87 -20.12
C ILE A 186 8.61 17.11 -21.51
N GLN A 187 8.08 16.42 -22.52
CA GLN A 187 8.52 16.58 -23.90
C GLN A 187 7.35 16.39 -24.87
N ASN A 188 7.20 17.33 -25.82
CA ASN A 188 6.21 17.24 -26.91
C ASN A 188 4.77 16.94 -26.46
N GLY A 189 4.34 17.51 -25.33
CA GLY A 189 2.99 17.26 -24.81
C GLY A 189 2.85 15.95 -24.02
N THR A 190 3.95 15.29 -23.68
CA THR A 190 3.99 14.04 -22.92
C THR A 190 4.64 14.26 -21.56
N LEU A 191 4.01 13.76 -20.51
CA LEU A 191 4.57 13.64 -19.16
C LEU A 191 5.18 12.26 -19.00
N ALA A 192 6.51 12.16 -18.91
CA ALA A 192 7.17 10.92 -18.52
C ALA A 192 7.16 10.81 -16.99
N LEU A 193 6.85 9.63 -16.46
CA LEU A 193 6.78 9.39 -15.01
C LEU A 193 8.04 8.69 -14.49
N GLU A 194 8.42 8.99 -13.24
CA GLU A 194 9.55 8.35 -12.55
C GLU A 194 9.31 6.85 -12.33
N SER A 195 8.05 6.44 -12.19
CA SER A 195 7.62 5.05 -12.04
C SER A 195 6.31 4.83 -12.78
N SER A 196 6.07 3.59 -13.20
CA SER A 196 4.79 3.20 -13.80
C SER A 196 3.63 3.40 -12.82
N LEU A 197 2.50 3.87 -13.35
CA LEU A 197 1.22 3.95 -12.67
C LEU A 197 0.76 2.58 -12.15
N LEU A 198 0.23 2.57 -10.92
CA LEU A 198 -0.22 1.33 -10.27
C LEU A 198 -1.40 0.67 -10.98
N ALA A 199 -2.24 1.46 -11.65
CA ALA A 199 -3.36 0.95 -12.43
C ALA A 199 -2.96 0.43 -13.82
N GLY A 200 -1.68 0.53 -14.19
CA GLY A 200 -1.20 0.21 -15.54
C GLY A 200 -1.50 1.33 -16.53
N ASP A 201 -1.66 0.96 -17.81
CA ASP A 201 -1.91 1.91 -18.89
C ASP A 201 -3.27 2.63 -18.72
N PRO A 202 -3.33 3.97 -18.88
CA PRO A 202 -4.58 4.70 -18.78
C PRO A 202 -5.65 4.21 -19.77
N VAL A 203 -6.87 3.99 -19.26
CA VAL A 203 -8.02 3.64 -20.10
C VAL A 203 -8.74 4.89 -20.61
N ALA A 204 -9.59 4.71 -21.64
CA ALA A 204 -10.37 5.79 -22.22
C ALA A 204 -11.19 6.54 -21.18
N GLY A 205 -11.13 7.88 -21.21
CA GLY A 205 -11.83 8.77 -20.28
C GLY A 205 -11.06 9.12 -19.01
N MET A 206 -9.91 8.49 -18.74
CA MET A 206 -9.04 8.90 -17.63
C MET A 206 -8.51 10.31 -17.84
N GLN A 207 -8.40 11.05 -16.74
CA GLN A 207 -7.88 12.41 -16.73
C GLN A 207 -6.80 12.52 -15.66
N VAL A 208 -5.85 13.41 -15.90
CA VAL A 208 -4.75 13.71 -14.99
C VAL A 208 -5.02 15.00 -14.22
N SER A 209 -4.73 15.01 -12.93
CA SER A 209 -4.78 16.20 -12.08
C SER A 209 -3.48 16.35 -11.30
N ARG A 210 -2.98 17.57 -11.18
CA ARG A 210 -1.84 17.88 -10.32
C ARG A 210 -2.23 17.79 -8.85
N LEU A 211 -1.30 17.34 -8.02
CA LEU A 211 -1.46 17.27 -6.56
C LEU A 211 -0.73 18.44 -5.89
N ALA A 212 -1.36 19.01 -4.87
CA ALA A 212 -0.72 19.91 -3.91
C ALA A 212 -0.11 19.15 -2.72
N GLY A 213 -0.56 17.92 -2.48
CA GLY A 213 -0.09 17.07 -1.40
C GLY A 213 -1.07 15.94 -1.08
N PHE A 214 -0.92 15.38 0.10
CA PHE A 214 -1.80 14.35 0.65
C PHE A 214 -2.43 14.86 1.95
N VAL A 215 -3.63 14.40 2.24
CA VAL A 215 -4.28 14.60 3.53
C VAL A 215 -4.70 13.26 4.07
N ASP A 216 -4.34 13.03 5.32
CA ASP A 216 -4.89 11.95 6.11
C ASP A 216 -6.20 12.42 6.74
N ARG A 217 -7.28 11.66 6.52
CA ARG A 217 -8.50 11.81 7.28
C ARG A 217 -8.51 10.74 8.37
N GLU A 218 -8.02 11.12 9.55
CA GLU A 218 -8.04 10.24 10.71
C GLU A 218 -9.50 9.79 10.99
N GLY A 219 -9.70 8.47 11.01
CA GLY A 219 -11.02 7.85 11.03
C GLY A 219 -11.58 7.58 9.63
N SER A 220 -11.95 6.31 9.40
CA SER A 220 -12.62 5.85 8.19
C SER A 220 -13.26 4.48 8.45
N SER A 221 -14.28 4.12 7.68
CA SER A 221 -14.83 2.77 7.65
C SER A 221 -14.11 1.84 6.66
N PHE A 222 -13.18 2.38 5.87
CA PHE A 222 -12.41 1.65 4.87
C PHE A 222 -10.99 1.39 5.37
N PHE A 223 -10.72 0.13 5.70
CA PHE A 223 -9.37 -0.37 5.99
C PHE A 223 -8.87 -1.15 4.80
N GLN A 224 -7.71 -0.79 4.28
CA GLN A 224 -7.12 -1.49 3.15
C GLN A 224 -6.38 -2.75 3.61
N GLU A 225 -6.44 -3.79 2.80
CA GLU A 225 -5.66 -5.01 3.02
C GLU A 225 -4.58 -5.12 1.97
N TRP A 226 -3.44 -5.66 2.39
CA TRP A 226 -2.23 -5.69 1.59
C TRP A 226 -1.53 -7.03 1.70
N SER A 227 -0.98 -7.50 0.59
CA SER A 227 0.08 -8.50 0.63
C SER A 227 1.39 -7.77 0.87
N ALA A 228 2.27 -8.33 1.71
CA ALA A 228 3.54 -7.72 2.04
C ALA A 228 4.70 -8.70 1.88
N LEU A 229 5.82 -8.20 1.37
CA LEU A 229 7.14 -8.83 1.42
C LEU A 229 8.05 -7.98 2.27
N PHE A 230 8.74 -8.62 3.19
CA PHE A 230 9.86 -8.02 3.89
C PHE A 230 11.12 -8.80 3.57
N VAL A 231 12.09 -8.12 2.96
CA VAL A 231 13.33 -8.73 2.50
C VAL A 231 14.49 -8.21 3.33
N HIS A 232 15.26 -9.16 3.88
CA HIS A 232 16.54 -8.91 4.52
C HIS A 232 17.64 -9.54 3.66
N GLU A 233 18.58 -8.74 3.18
CA GLU A 233 19.80 -9.24 2.57
C GLU A 233 20.82 -9.51 3.67
N GLY A 234 21.39 -10.71 3.67
CA GLY A 234 22.51 -11.09 4.52
C GLY A 234 23.83 -10.64 3.88
N GLU A 235 24.89 -10.66 4.69
CA GLU A 235 26.20 -10.13 4.32
C GLU A 235 26.84 -10.88 3.14
N GLN A 236 26.47 -12.13 2.93
CA GLN A 236 27.02 -12.97 1.86
C GLN A 236 26.15 -12.96 0.59
N GLY A 237 25.11 -12.13 0.55
CA GLY A 237 24.12 -12.13 -0.53
C GLY A 237 23.00 -13.16 -0.35
N ASP A 238 22.97 -13.85 0.80
CA ASP A 238 21.82 -14.64 1.23
C ASP A 238 20.61 -13.74 1.51
N ARG A 239 19.40 -14.32 1.50
CA ARG A 239 18.17 -13.56 1.74
C ARG A 239 17.23 -14.28 2.68
N VAL A 240 16.66 -13.53 3.61
CA VAL A 240 15.48 -13.94 4.37
C VAL A 240 14.29 -13.13 3.86
N ILE A 241 13.25 -13.83 3.42
CA ILE A 241 12.02 -13.22 2.90
C ILE A 241 10.86 -13.63 3.80
N TYR A 242 10.09 -12.64 4.25
CA TYR A 242 8.82 -12.83 4.93
C TYR A 242 7.70 -12.39 3.99
N HIS A 243 6.91 -13.35 3.52
CA HIS A 243 5.71 -13.07 2.73
C HIS A 243 4.48 -13.20 3.61
N TYR A 244 3.73 -12.12 3.72
CA TYR A 244 2.41 -12.08 4.32
C TYR A 244 1.38 -11.93 3.22
N PRO A 245 0.58 -12.97 2.94
CA PRO A 245 -0.46 -12.88 1.94
C PRO A 245 -1.47 -11.78 2.26
N ARG A 246 -1.86 -11.62 3.53
CA ARG A 246 -2.81 -10.60 3.95
C ARG A 246 -2.37 -9.95 5.25
N LEU A 247 -2.11 -8.65 5.19
CA LEU A 247 -1.93 -7.73 6.31
C LEU A 247 -3.08 -6.73 6.31
N GLN A 248 -3.57 -6.44 7.51
CA GLN A 248 -4.55 -5.39 7.76
C GLN A 248 -4.02 -4.47 8.85
N THR A 249 -4.09 -3.16 8.66
CA THR A 249 -3.65 -2.18 9.67
C THR A 249 -4.45 -2.35 10.97
N MET A 250 -3.76 -2.32 12.11
CA MET A 250 -4.32 -2.55 13.45
C MET A 250 -4.43 -1.31 14.34
N GLN A 251 -3.74 -0.23 13.98
CA GLN A 251 -3.63 0.97 14.78
C GLN A 251 -3.91 2.21 13.94
N SER A 252 -4.29 3.30 14.61
CA SER A 252 -4.34 4.64 14.02
C SER A 252 -2.94 5.17 13.73
N ALA A 253 -2.87 6.34 13.10
CA ALA A 253 -1.63 7.07 12.85
C ALA A 253 -0.75 7.12 14.12
N ALA A 254 0.52 6.75 13.94
CA ALA A 254 1.50 6.74 15.01
C ALA A 254 2.83 7.24 14.45
N GLU A 255 3.23 8.43 14.87
CA GLU A 255 4.48 9.06 14.51
C GLU A 255 5.53 8.92 15.61
N THR A 256 6.76 8.64 15.22
CA THR A 256 7.91 8.72 16.13
C THR A 256 8.88 9.78 15.65
N MET A 257 9.31 10.67 16.57
CA MET A 257 10.35 11.66 16.29
C MET A 257 11.73 11.08 16.59
N GLU A 258 12.65 11.29 15.66
CA GLU A 258 14.05 10.93 15.80
C GLU A 258 14.93 12.14 15.54
N THR A 259 15.81 12.46 16.48
CA THR A 259 16.85 13.46 16.27
C THR A 259 17.95 12.89 15.38
N ILE A 260 18.14 13.48 14.19
CA ILE A 260 19.25 13.11 13.29
C ILE A 260 20.53 13.81 13.77
N ALA A 261 20.46 15.14 13.90
CA ALA A 261 21.52 16.00 14.41
C ALA A 261 20.89 17.33 14.80
N ALA A 262 20.95 17.73 16.08
CA ALA A 262 20.26 18.94 16.53
C ALA A 262 20.62 20.18 15.67
N PRO A 263 19.63 20.96 15.18
CA PRO A 263 18.19 20.91 15.47
C PRO A 263 17.35 20.08 14.47
N LEU A 264 17.97 19.26 13.62
CA LEU A 264 17.30 18.44 12.61
C LEU A 264 16.70 17.18 13.23
N GLU A 265 15.38 17.07 13.09
CA GLU A 265 14.59 15.91 13.46
C GLU A 265 13.88 15.34 12.24
N ARG A 266 13.59 14.04 12.28
CA ARG A 266 12.78 13.35 11.29
C ARG A 266 11.61 12.68 11.98
N ILE A 267 10.46 12.72 11.34
CA ILE A 267 9.28 11.96 11.76
C ILE A 267 9.24 10.65 10.98
N LYS A 268 9.19 9.52 11.68
CA LYS A 268 8.95 8.18 11.12
C LYS A 268 7.49 7.80 11.29
N LEU A 269 6.98 7.01 10.35
CA LEU A 269 5.62 6.49 10.40
C LEU A 269 5.67 5.05 10.93
N ALA A 270 5.08 4.82 12.11
CA ALA A 270 4.99 3.50 12.72
C ALA A 270 3.73 2.77 12.23
N GLY A 271 3.94 1.65 11.54
CA GLY A 271 2.87 0.75 11.11
C GLY A 271 2.75 -0.47 12.02
N ALA A 272 1.53 -0.84 12.37
CA ALA A 272 1.22 -2.13 12.99
C ALA A 272 0.12 -2.84 12.22
N PHE A 273 0.33 -4.11 11.93
CA PHE A 273 -0.53 -4.91 11.07
C PHE A 273 -0.89 -6.24 11.70
N ARG A 274 -2.13 -6.68 11.50
CA ARG A 274 -2.61 -8.02 11.78
C ARG A 274 -2.36 -8.87 10.54
N ALA A 275 -1.68 -9.99 10.71
CA ALA A 275 -1.66 -11.02 9.69
C ALA A 275 -3.01 -11.74 9.70
N LEU A 276 -3.67 -11.80 8.55
CA LEU A 276 -4.91 -12.53 8.36
C LEU A 276 -4.60 -13.91 7.76
N PRO A 277 -5.24 -14.99 8.24
CA PRO A 277 -4.99 -16.33 7.72
C PRO A 277 -5.46 -16.47 6.27
N VAL A 278 -4.69 -17.21 5.48
CA VAL A 278 -5.08 -17.70 4.15
C VAL A 278 -5.00 -19.21 4.10
N ILE A 279 -5.71 -19.79 3.13
CA ILE A 279 -5.57 -21.21 2.79
C ILE A 279 -4.45 -21.32 1.76
N ASP A 280 -3.43 -22.09 2.08
CA ASP A 280 -2.37 -22.44 1.13
C ASP A 280 -2.97 -23.37 0.06
N SER A 281 -2.81 -23.00 -1.21
CA SER A 281 -3.33 -23.79 -2.33
C SER A 281 -2.55 -25.09 -2.58
N SER A 282 -1.35 -25.22 -2.03
CA SER A 282 -0.49 -26.39 -2.23
C SER A 282 -0.93 -27.60 -1.40
N ASP A 283 -1.38 -27.37 -0.16
CA ASP A 283 -1.74 -28.43 0.79
C ASP A 283 -3.06 -28.20 1.56
N GLY A 284 -3.70 -27.03 1.40
CA GLY A 284 -4.95 -26.68 2.08
C GLY A 284 -4.78 -26.19 3.52
N GLU A 285 -3.55 -26.03 4.00
CA GLU A 285 -3.28 -25.60 5.37
C GLU A 285 -3.49 -24.09 5.57
N ARG A 286 -3.68 -23.67 6.82
CA ARG A 286 -3.82 -22.26 7.18
C ARG A 286 -2.45 -21.64 7.44
N ALA A 287 -2.11 -20.60 6.69
CA ALA A 287 -0.87 -19.85 6.84
C ALA A 287 -1.12 -18.36 7.14
N LEU A 288 -0.27 -17.77 7.99
CA LEU A 288 -0.20 -16.31 8.20
C LEU A 288 0.98 -15.68 7.48
N CYS A 289 2.06 -16.45 7.33
CA CYS A 289 3.33 -15.99 6.80
C CYS A 289 4.11 -17.16 6.20
N PHE A 290 4.63 -16.96 5.01
CA PHE A 290 5.64 -17.81 4.42
C PHE A 290 7.01 -17.19 4.69
N ARG A 291 7.90 -17.96 5.30
CA ARG A 291 9.27 -17.53 5.56
C ARG A 291 10.22 -18.37 4.71
N SER A 292 10.94 -17.70 3.83
CA SER A 292 11.90 -18.34 2.93
C SER A 292 13.31 -17.86 3.25
N TYR A 293 14.26 -18.78 3.18
CA TYR A 293 15.69 -18.50 3.21
C TYR A 293 16.28 -18.90 1.87
N LEU A 294 16.98 -17.98 1.23
CA LEU A 294 17.71 -18.20 -0.01
C LEU A 294 19.19 -18.09 0.32
N PRO A 295 19.97 -19.19 0.27
CA PRO A 295 21.42 -19.10 0.44
C PRO A 295 22.02 -18.26 -0.70
N ALA A 296 23.24 -17.74 -0.49
CA ALA A 296 24.00 -16.98 -1.49
C ALA A 296 24.15 -17.74 -2.82
#